data_AF-A0A2E4X1E0-F1
#
_entry.id   AF-A0A2E4X1E0-F1
#
_cell.length_a   1.000
_cell.length_b   1.000
_cell.length_c   1.000
_cell.angle_alpha   90.00
_cell.angle_beta   90.00
_cell.angle_gamma   90.00
#
_symmetry.space_group_name_H-M   'P 1'
#
loop_
_entity.id
_entity.type
_entity.pdbx_description
1 polymer ?
#
loop_
_entity_poly.entity_id
_entity_poly.type
_entity_poly.pdbx_seq_one_letter_code
_entity_poly.pdbx_strand_id
1 'polypeptide(L)'
;MTNCHLLGHYVGEALLALHDDWVAAFSACPEGCQYGCHHGVLEGYVAQQALRPDEAEVAIRGIAREVADICDSLSARDEPPWSRCVHGLGHGLVASGYLSLETVVSVCEGSGDITFTVTCLGGAFMEWVDRYLEISEEELLELTPQICPEFENWRHRQLCASAVGEGFMWFTAMDTERAQEMCGYVGDFQEGVWCREGAREARTGRGLTADCDR
;
A
#
# COMPACT_ATOMS: atom_id res chain seq x y z
N MET A 1 21.46 4.09 -0.52
CA MET A 1 20.50 4.98 -1.20
C MET A 1 19.43 5.26 -0.17
N THR A 2 19.15 6.53 0.13
CA THR A 2 18.03 6.88 1.02
C THR A 2 16.76 6.58 0.23
N ASN A 3 15.95 5.63 0.70
CA ASN A 3 14.69 5.31 0.03
C ASN A 3 13.77 6.53 0.10
N CYS A 4 13.52 7.18 -1.03
CA CYS A 4 12.66 8.35 -1.09
C CYS A 4 11.18 8.01 -0.90
N HIS A 5 10.78 6.74 -1.03
CA HIS A 5 9.41 6.31 -0.79
C HIS A 5 9.00 6.55 0.67
N LEU A 6 9.71 5.96 1.63
CA LEU A 6 9.39 6.09 3.05
C LEU A 6 9.49 7.55 3.52
N LEU A 7 10.52 8.28 3.09
CA LEU A 7 10.61 9.71 3.42
C LEU A 7 9.49 10.52 2.76
N GLY A 8 9.08 10.12 1.55
CA GLY A 8 8.00 10.73 0.79
C GLY A 8 6.70 10.73 1.57
N HIS A 9 6.36 9.64 2.26
CA HIS A 9 5.15 9.56 3.10
C HIS A 9 5.08 10.73 4.09
N TYR A 10 6.14 10.94 4.87
CA TYR A 10 6.22 12.06 5.82
C TYR A 10 6.16 13.45 5.15
N VAL A 11 6.72 13.58 3.94
CA VAL A 11 6.61 14.83 3.15
C VAL A 11 5.15 15.06 2.74
N GLY A 12 4.45 14.02 2.32
CA GLY A 12 3.05 14.08 1.93
C GLY A 12 2.14 14.51 3.07
N GLU A 13 2.30 13.90 4.25
CA GLU A 13 1.56 14.30 5.45
C GLU A 13 1.83 15.76 5.84
N ALA A 14 3.10 16.18 5.76
CA ALA A 14 3.48 17.56 6.03
C ALA A 14 2.86 18.54 5.03
N LEU A 15 2.80 18.17 3.74
CA LEU A 15 2.12 18.97 2.72
C LEU A 15 0.63 19.05 2.98
N LEU A 16 -0.02 17.95 3.36
CA LEU A 16 -1.45 17.96 3.71
C LEU A 16 -1.73 18.93 4.85
N ALA A 17 -0.86 18.99 5.87
CA ALA A 17 -1.01 19.93 6.99
C ALA A 17 -0.83 21.41 6.59
N LEU A 18 -0.23 21.68 5.42
CA LEU A 18 0.05 23.03 4.90
C LEU A 18 -0.95 23.51 3.84
N HIS A 19 -1.88 22.65 3.39
CA HIS A 19 -2.85 22.98 2.35
C HIS A 19 -4.29 22.81 2.87
N ASP A 20 -5.22 23.57 2.30
CA ASP A 20 -6.63 23.54 2.70
C ASP A 20 -7.39 22.30 2.21
N ASP A 21 -6.87 21.64 1.18
CA ASP A 21 -7.42 20.41 0.60
C ASP A 21 -6.30 19.44 0.17
N TRP A 22 -6.64 18.15 0.13
CA TRP A 22 -5.67 17.10 -0.16
C TRP A 22 -5.22 17.09 -1.62
N VAL A 23 -6.04 17.58 -2.57
CA VAL A 23 -5.69 17.60 -4.00
C VAL A 23 -4.60 18.63 -4.26
N ALA A 24 -4.66 19.78 -3.58
CA ALA A 24 -3.61 20.79 -3.58
C ALA A 24 -2.31 20.23 -2.96
N ALA A 25 -2.41 19.54 -1.83
CA ALA A 25 -1.25 18.88 -1.21
C ALA A 25 -0.62 17.81 -2.12
N PHE A 26 -1.45 16.97 -2.75
CA PHE A 26 -1.03 15.95 -3.71
C PHE A 26 -0.29 16.58 -4.90
N SER A 27 -0.85 17.65 -5.46
CA SER A 27 -0.25 18.37 -6.59
C SER A 27 1.05 19.11 -6.22
N ALA A 28 1.27 19.39 -4.93
CA ALA A 28 2.47 20.05 -4.43
C ALA A 28 3.64 19.10 -4.18
N CYS A 29 3.45 17.78 -4.38
CA CYS A 29 4.49 16.79 -4.15
C CYS A 29 5.72 17.01 -5.06
N PRO A 30 6.94 17.08 -4.49
CA PRO A 30 8.14 17.38 -5.24
C PRO A 30 8.51 16.25 -6.20
N GLU A 31 9.04 16.62 -7.37
CA GLU A 31 9.61 15.66 -8.33
C GLU A 31 10.67 14.75 -7.67
N GLY A 32 10.76 13.50 -8.12
CA GLY A 32 11.73 12.51 -7.64
C GLY A 32 11.30 11.71 -6.41
N CYS A 33 10.36 12.19 -5.59
CA CYS A 33 9.81 11.44 -4.44
C CYS A 33 8.26 11.47 -4.41
N GLN A 34 7.64 11.74 -5.56
CA GLN A 34 6.20 11.92 -5.73
C GLN A 34 5.40 10.69 -5.29
N TYR A 35 5.92 9.49 -5.51
CA TYR A 35 5.20 8.25 -5.19
C TYR A 35 4.87 8.17 -3.69
N GLY A 36 5.90 8.18 -2.85
CA GLY A 36 5.71 8.20 -1.40
C GLY A 36 4.97 9.44 -0.91
N CYS A 37 5.22 10.61 -1.53
CA CYS A 37 4.52 11.84 -1.17
C CYS A 37 3.01 11.77 -1.42
N HIS A 38 2.59 11.27 -2.58
CA HIS A 38 1.18 11.06 -2.89
C HIS A 38 0.51 10.09 -1.90
N HIS A 39 1.23 9.04 -1.47
CA HIS A 39 0.72 8.08 -0.49
C HIS A 39 0.49 8.75 0.86
N GLY A 40 1.49 9.45 1.39
CA GLY A 40 1.38 10.16 2.67
C GLY A 40 0.29 11.23 2.70
N VAL A 41 0.02 11.91 1.57
CA VAL A 41 -1.13 12.82 1.46
C VAL A 41 -2.45 12.06 1.65
N LEU A 42 -2.59 10.90 1.02
CA LEU A 42 -3.81 10.08 1.05
C LEU A 42 -3.99 9.38 2.39
N GLU A 43 -2.92 8.86 2.98
CA GLU A 43 -2.88 8.31 4.34
C GLU A 43 -3.36 9.35 5.35
N GLY A 44 -2.73 10.53 5.34
CA GLY A 44 -3.11 11.64 6.21
C GLY A 44 -4.55 12.09 5.98
N TYR A 45 -5.01 12.16 4.73
CA TYR A 45 -6.38 12.57 4.41
C TYR A 45 -7.40 11.58 4.95
N VAL A 46 -7.24 10.28 4.65
CA VAL A 46 -8.16 9.25 5.15
C VAL A 46 -8.15 9.20 6.68
N ALA A 47 -7.00 9.33 7.33
CA ALA A 47 -6.88 9.36 8.78
C ALA A 47 -7.61 10.57 9.41
N GLN A 48 -7.52 11.76 8.81
CA GLN A 48 -8.19 12.98 9.30
C GLN A 48 -9.71 12.92 9.24
N GLN A 49 -10.29 12.11 8.36
CA GLN A 49 -11.74 12.05 8.21
C GLN A 49 -12.39 11.00 9.13
N ALA A 50 -11.60 10.10 9.71
CA ALA A 50 -12.10 9.02 10.56
C ALA A 50 -12.28 9.42 12.04
N LEU A 51 -12.65 10.67 12.32
CA LEU A 51 -12.65 11.29 13.66
C LEU A 51 -13.66 10.72 14.66
N ARG A 52 -14.54 9.81 14.25
CA ARG A 52 -15.55 9.19 15.13
C ARG A 52 -15.66 7.68 14.90
N PRO A 53 -15.21 6.84 15.85
CA PRO A 53 -15.17 5.38 15.68
C PRO A 53 -16.52 4.72 15.36
N ASP A 54 -17.63 5.30 15.83
CA ASP A 54 -18.99 4.80 15.63
C ASP A 54 -19.54 5.05 14.22
N GLU A 55 -18.94 5.97 13.46
CA GLU A 55 -19.31 6.28 12.07
C GLU A 55 -18.16 6.08 11.08
N ALA A 56 -16.99 5.64 11.56
CA ALA A 56 -15.76 5.59 10.79
C ALA A 56 -15.88 4.72 9.54
N GLU A 57 -16.52 3.54 9.61
CA GLU A 57 -16.67 2.69 8.43
C GLU A 57 -17.50 3.37 7.33
N VAL A 58 -18.64 3.97 7.68
CA VAL A 58 -19.52 4.66 6.71
C VAL A 58 -18.82 5.88 6.12
N ALA A 59 -18.13 6.66 6.97
CA ALA A 59 -17.33 7.79 6.54
C ALA A 59 -16.23 7.36 5.56
N ILE A 60 -15.42 6.37 5.92
CA ILE A 60 -14.31 5.86 5.11
C ILE A 60 -14.80 5.29 3.78
N ARG A 61 -15.93 4.59 3.75
CA ARG A 61 -16.54 4.14 2.48
C ARG A 61 -16.99 5.32 1.60
N GLY A 62 -17.48 6.40 2.19
CA GLY A 62 -17.79 7.64 1.47
C GLY A 62 -16.55 8.30 0.89
N ILE A 63 -15.49 8.42 1.70
CA ILE A 63 -14.20 9.00 1.31
C ILE A 63 -13.53 8.18 0.21
N ALA A 64 -13.57 6.85 0.29
CA ALA A 64 -13.00 5.99 -0.75
C ALA A 64 -13.63 6.25 -2.11
N ARG A 65 -14.94 6.52 -2.16
CA ARG A 65 -15.64 6.88 -3.40
C ARG A 65 -15.24 8.28 -3.88
N GLU A 66 -15.20 9.26 -2.98
CA GLU A 66 -14.78 10.62 -3.30
C GLU A 66 -13.35 10.66 -3.86
N VAL A 67 -12.42 9.98 -3.18
CA VAL A 67 -11.03 9.86 -3.60
C VAL A 67 -10.95 9.15 -4.95
N ALA A 68 -11.69 8.06 -5.15
CA ALA A 68 -11.71 7.35 -6.44
C ALA A 68 -12.18 8.25 -7.60
N ASP A 69 -13.26 9.01 -7.40
CA ASP A 69 -13.79 9.95 -8.40
C ASP A 69 -12.76 11.05 -8.72
N ILE A 70 -12.05 11.54 -7.70
CA ILE A 70 -10.98 12.52 -7.90
C ILE A 70 -9.79 11.90 -8.63
N CYS A 71 -9.33 10.70 -8.25
CA CYS A 71 -8.25 10.00 -8.94
C CYS A 71 -8.55 9.86 -10.44
N ASP A 72 -9.78 9.49 -10.80
CA ASP A 72 -10.25 9.40 -12.20
C ASP A 72 -10.22 10.74 -12.95
N SER A 73 -10.25 11.87 -12.23
CA SER A 73 -10.16 13.21 -12.81
C SER A 73 -8.73 13.74 -12.93
N LEU A 74 -7.76 13.16 -12.20
CA LEU A 74 -6.38 13.63 -12.19
C LEU A 74 -5.64 13.32 -13.50
N SER A 75 -5.82 12.12 -14.04
CA SER A 75 -5.16 11.66 -15.26
C SER A 75 -5.88 10.45 -15.86
N ALA A 76 -5.43 10.00 -17.04
CA ALA A 76 -5.87 8.71 -17.57
C ALA A 76 -5.41 7.56 -16.64
N ARG A 77 -6.12 6.42 -16.70
CA ARG A 77 -5.91 5.27 -15.79
C ARG A 77 -4.57 4.55 -15.99
N ASP A 78 -3.95 4.71 -17.15
CA ASP A 78 -2.63 4.19 -17.48
C ASP A 78 -1.50 5.19 -17.17
N GLU A 79 -1.84 6.38 -16.63
CA GLU A 79 -0.85 7.38 -16.25
C GLU A 79 -0.51 7.32 -14.75
N PRO A 80 0.75 7.64 -14.37
CA PRO A 80 1.22 7.54 -12.99
C PRO A 80 0.41 8.32 -11.92
N PRO A 81 -0.14 9.53 -12.17
CA PRO A 81 -0.91 10.24 -11.14
C PRO A 81 -2.13 9.45 -10.67
N TRP A 82 -2.87 8.83 -11.61
CA TRP A 82 -4.01 7.98 -11.29
C TRP A 82 -3.60 6.77 -10.46
N SER A 83 -2.57 6.04 -10.90
CA SER A 83 -2.16 4.82 -10.19
C SER A 83 -1.62 5.11 -8.79
N ARG A 84 -0.86 6.19 -8.62
CA ARG A 84 -0.37 6.68 -7.31
C ARG A 84 -1.50 7.10 -6.38
N CYS A 85 -2.53 7.77 -6.93
CA CYS A 85 -3.70 8.18 -6.16
C CYS A 85 -4.49 6.96 -5.65
N VAL A 86 -4.80 6.01 -6.53
CA VAL A 86 -5.56 4.80 -6.16
C VAL A 86 -4.75 3.88 -5.24
N HIS A 87 -3.44 3.78 -5.45
CA HIS A 87 -2.57 2.99 -4.59
C HIS A 87 -2.43 3.63 -3.19
N GLY A 88 -2.24 4.96 -3.12
CA GLY A 88 -2.23 5.72 -1.87
C GLY A 88 -3.56 5.65 -1.10
N LEU A 89 -4.71 5.58 -1.79
CA LEU A 89 -5.99 5.27 -1.15
C LEU A 89 -5.94 3.93 -0.43
N GLY A 90 -5.37 2.89 -1.06
CA GLY A 90 -5.17 1.58 -0.45
C GLY A 90 -4.39 1.64 0.86
N HIS A 91 -3.28 2.38 0.88
CA HIS A 91 -2.53 2.66 2.12
C HIS A 91 -3.43 3.34 3.15
N GLY A 92 -4.05 4.47 2.81
CA GLY A 92 -4.86 5.23 3.77
C GLY A 92 -6.02 4.44 4.36
N LEU A 93 -6.67 3.57 3.59
CA LEU A 93 -7.73 2.69 4.10
C LEU A 93 -7.23 1.78 5.22
N VAL A 94 -6.03 1.23 5.07
CA VAL A 94 -5.41 0.33 6.04
C VAL A 94 -4.80 1.12 7.20
N ALA A 95 -4.03 2.17 6.92
CA ALA A 95 -3.36 3.04 7.90
C ALA A 95 -4.36 3.72 8.85
N SER A 96 -5.60 3.96 8.39
CA SER A 96 -6.67 4.52 9.22
C SER A 96 -6.93 3.70 10.50
N GLY A 97 -6.71 2.38 10.48
CA GLY A 97 -6.94 1.48 11.61
C GLY A 97 -8.41 1.23 11.97
N TYR A 98 -9.37 1.80 11.23
CA TYR A 98 -10.81 1.66 11.50
C TYR A 98 -11.48 0.53 10.72
N LEU A 99 -10.83 0.05 9.65
CA LEU A 99 -11.36 -1.01 8.79
C LEU A 99 -10.63 -2.33 9.04
N SER A 100 -11.38 -3.43 9.05
CA SER A 100 -10.78 -4.76 8.92
C SER A 100 -10.20 -4.93 7.51
N LEU A 101 -9.22 -5.81 7.33
CA LEU A 101 -8.63 -6.05 6.02
C LEU A 101 -9.67 -6.55 5.00
N GLU A 102 -10.63 -7.37 5.43
CA GLU A 102 -11.76 -7.82 4.59
C GLU A 102 -12.63 -6.65 4.15
N THR A 103 -12.82 -5.66 5.03
CA THR A 103 -13.58 -4.46 4.71
C THR A 103 -12.83 -3.60 3.70
N VAL A 104 -11.51 -3.45 3.84
CA VAL A 104 -10.66 -2.77 2.86
C VAL A 104 -10.73 -3.44 1.49
N VAL A 105 -10.65 -4.77 1.44
CA VAL A 105 -10.81 -5.54 0.20
C VAL A 105 -12.15 -5.22 -0.46
N SER A 106 -13.25 -5.28 0.31
CA SER A 106 -14.59 -4.95 -0.18
C SER A 106 -14.69 -3.50 -0.69
N VAL A 107 -13.99 -2.55 -0.08
CA VAL A 107 -13.96 -1.15 -0.54
C VAL A 107 -13.25 -1.03 -1.88
N CYS A 108 -12.07 -1.63 -2.04
CA CYS A 108 -11.32 -1.61 -3.30
C CYS A 108 -12.11 -2.27 -4.45
N GLU A 109 -12.78 -3.40 -4.18
CA GLU A 109 -13.61 -4.11 -5.16
C GLU A 109 -14.89 -3.34 -5.53
N GLY A 110 -15.37 -2.46 -4.66
CA GLY A 110 -16.61 -1.70 -4.84
C GLY A 110 -16.62 -0.77 -6.05
N SER A 111 -15.45 -0.47 -6.63
CA SER A 111 -15.32 0.26 -7.90
C SER A 111 -15.87 -0.51 -9.11
N GLY A 112 -15.90 -1.84 -9.05
CA GLY A 112 -16.24 -2.70 -10.17
C GLY A 112 -15.21 -2.73 -11.32
N ASP A 113 -14.08 -2.04 -11.17
CA ASP A 113 -12.99 -1.99 -12.15
C ASP A 113 -11.77 -2.79 -11.66
N ILE A 114 -11.27 -3.68 -12.52
CA ILE A 114 -10.16 -4.58 -12.14
C ILE A 114 -8.85 -3.83 -11.95
N THR A 115 -8.58 -2.79 -12.74
CA THR A 115 -7.36 -1.99 -12.63
C THR A 115 -7.38 -1.25 -11.30
N PHE A 116 -8.48 -0.58 -10.98
CA PHE A 116 -8.66 0.09 -9.69
C PHE A 116 -8.50 -0.90 -8.53
N THR A 117 -9.17 -2.06 -8.61
CA THR A 117 -9.13 -3.07 -7.55
C THR A 117 -7.70 -3.54 -7.27
N VAL A 118 -6.95 -3.92 -8.32
CA VAL A 118 -5.57 -4.40 -8.16
C VAL A 118 -4.64 -3.31 -7.66
N THR A 119 -4.78 -2.07 -8.14
CA THR A 119 -3.96 -0.94 -7.70
C THR A 119 -4.23 -0.56 -6.25
N CYS A 120 -5.51 -0.50 -5.84
CA CYS A 120 -5.93 -0.22 -4.47
C CYS A 120 -5.48 -1.31 -3.49
N LEU A 121 -5.66 -2.59 -3.86
CA LEU A 121 -5.22 -3.72 -3.04
C LEU A 121 -3.69 -3.80 -2.92
N GLY A 122 -2.96 -3.37 -3.94
CA GLY A 122 -1.50 -3.27 -3.87
C GLY A 122 -1.03 -2.42 -2.70
N GLY A 123 -1.53 -1.18 -2.59
CA GLY A 123 -1.18 -0.30 -1.47
C GLY A 123 -1.72 -0.79 -0.13
N ALA A 124 -2.94 -1.32 -0.11
CA ALA A 124 -3.52 -1.86 1.10
C ALA A 124 -2.72 -3.04 1.68
N PHE A 125 -2.26 -3.98 0.85
CA PHE A 125 -1.50 -5.11 1.35
C PHE A 125 -0.07 -4.74 1.76
N MET A 126 0.55 -3.75 1.11
CA MET A 126 1.83 -3.20 1.57
C MET A 126 1.68 -2.62 2.97
N GLU A 127 0.73 -1.70 3.16
CA GLU A 127 0.45 -1.10 4.47
C GLU A 127 0.08 -2.14 5.53
N TRP A 128 -0.58 -3.23 5.11
CA TRP A 128 -0.88 -4.34 6.01
C TRP A 128 0.38 -5.06 6.50
N VAL A 129 1.30 -5.34 5.59
CA VAL A 129 2.57 -6.02 5.87
C VAL A 129 3.49 -5.13 6.72
N ASP A 130 3.47 -3.82 6.52
CA ASP A 130 4.35 -2.87 7.22
C ASP A 130 4.20 -2.93 8.75
N ARG A 131 3.01 -3.33 9.25
CA ARG A 131 2.75 -3.57 10.68
C ARG A 131 3.64 -4.65 11.31
N TYR A 132 4.23 -5.52 10.51
CA TYR A 132 5.06 -6.62 10.97
C TYR A 132 6.56 -6.34 10.82
N LEU A 133 6.96 -5.19 10.24
CA LEU A 133 8.37 -4.95 9.93
C LEU A 133 9.18 -4.38 11.10
N GLU A 134 8.53 -4.01 12.21
CA GLU A 134 9.18 -3.47 13.41
C GLU A 134 9.42 -4.51 14.53
N ILE A 135 9.20 -5.80 14.25
CA ILE A 135 9.39 -6.90 15.20
C ILE A 135 10.72 -7.64 14.97
N SER A 136 11.06 -8.60 15.84
CA SER A 136 12.27 -9.41 15.66
C SER A 136 12.14 -10.37 14.48
N GLU A 137 13.24 -10.78 13.86
CA GLU A 137 13.20 -11.74 12.74
C GLU A 137 12.57 -13.09 13.15
N GLU A 138 12.86 -13.55 14.36
CA GLU A 138 12.28 -14.78 14.91
C GLU A 138 10.74 -14.68 14.98
N GLU A 139 10.23 -13.59 15.53
CA GLU A 139 8.79 -13.32 15.64
C GLU A 139 8.15 -13.11 14.26
N LEU A 140 8.83 -12.41 13.35
CA LEU A 140 8.36 -12.21 11.98
C LEU A 140 8.21 -13.55 11.24
N LEU A 141 9.19 -14.44 11.34
CA LEU A 141 9.13 -15.76 10.70
C LEU A 141 8.04 -16.65 11.31
N GLU A 142 7.79 -16.54 12.62
CA GLU A 142 6.69 -17.24 13.29
C GLU A 142 5.32 -16.76 12.79
N LEU A 143 5.17 -15.45 12.59
CA LEU A 143 3.92 -14.83 12.12
C LEU A 143 3.74 -14.90 10.60
N THR A 144 4.80 -15.09 9.82
CA THR A 144 4.79 -15.08 8.35
C THR A 144 3.67 -15.94 7.73
N PRO A 145 3.39 -17.18 8.18
CA PRO A 145 2.31 -17.98 7.65
C PRO A 145 0.91 -17.38 7.82
N GLN A 146 0.75 -16.40 8.72
CA GLN A 146 -0.51 -15.78 9.11
C GLN A 146 -0.64 -14.32 8.63
N ILE A 147 0.41 -13.73 8.05
CA ILE A 147 0.39 -12.33 7.59
C ILE A 147 -0.69 -12.14 6.53
N CYS A 148 -0.78 -13.06 5.56
CA CYS A 148 -1.85 -13.07 4.57
C CYS A 148 -3.01 -13.92 5.08
N PRO A 149 -4.22 -13.35 5.25
CA PRO A 149 -5.42 -14.14 5.54
C PRO A 149 -5.70 -15.19 4.46
N GLU A 150 -6.48 -16.21 4.81
CA GLU A 150 -6.98 -17.21 3.85
C GLU A 150 -7.99 -16.57 2.88
N PHE A 151 -7.49 -15.95 1.81
CA PHE A 151 -8.33 -15.41 0.75
C PHE A 151 -8.79 -16.52 -0.21
N GLU A 152 -10.08 -16.58 -0.54
CA GLU A 152 -10.58 -17.48 -1.59
C GLU A 152 -10.12 -17.04 -3.00
N ASN A 153 -9.97 -15.73 -3.22
CA ASN A 153 -9.57 -15.16 -4.49
C ASN A 153 -8.04 -15.25 -4.67
N TRP A 154 -7.60 -15.99 -5.69
CA TRP A 154 -6.18 -16.19 -5.99
C TRP A 154 -5.42 -14.87 -6.23
N ARG A 155 -6.07 -13.82 -6.74
CA ARG A 155 -5.42 -12.51 -6.94
C ARG A 155 -5.12 -11.83 -5.62
N HIS A 156 -5.98 -11.95 -4.62
CA HIS A 156 -5.72 -11.37 -3.29
C HIS A 156 -4.57 -12.09 -2.61
N ARG A 157 -4.53 -13.43 -2.72
CA ARG A 157 -3.41 -14.25 -2.25
C ARG A 157 -2.10 -13.84 -2.92
N GLN A 158 -2.11 -13.66 -4.24
CA GLN A 158 -0.95 -13.21 -5.00
C GLN A 158 -0.47 -11.84 -4.53
N LEU A 159 -1.35 -10.83 -4.52
CA LEU A 159 -0.96 -9.47 -4.17
C LEU A 159 -0.45 -9.36 -2.74
N CYS A 160 -1.09 -10.04 -1.79
CA CYS A 160 -0.62 -10.08 -0.40
C CYS A 160 0.74 -10.78 -0.29
N ALA A 161 0.90 -11.95 -0.91
CA ALA A 161 2.18 -12.66 -0.86
C ALA A 161 3.31 -11.84 -1.52
N SER A 162 3.05 -11.17 -2.64
CA SER A 162 4.00 -10.23 -3.25
C SER A 162 4.37 -9.09 -2.30
N ALA A 163 3.39 -8.48 -1.63
CA ALA A 163 3.63 -7.44 -0.62
C ALA A 163 4.48 -7.94 0.55
N VAL A 164 4.30 -9.19 1.01
CA VAL A 164 5.19 -9.81 2.02
C VAL A 164 6.63 -9.87 1.52
N GLY A 165 6.84 -10.25 0.27
CA GLY A 165 8.17 -10.27 -0.34
C GLY A 165 8.83 -8.89 -0.41
N GLU A 166 8.05 -7.85 -0.71
CA GLU A 166 8.53 -6.46 -0.69
C GLU A 166 8.85 -6.00 0.74
N GLY A 167 8.00 -6.32 1.71
CA GLY A 167 8.24 -6.06 3.13
C GLY A 167 9.52 -6.72 3.62
N PHE A 168 9.80 -7.97 3.22
CA PHE A 168 11.06 -8.64 3.55
C PHE A 168 12.28 -7.95 2.97
N MET A 169 12.19 -7.35 1.78
CA MET A 169 13.29 -6.55 1.24
C MET A 169 13.58 -5.34 2.14
N TRP A 170 12.56 -4.69 2.71
CA TRP A 170 12.76 -3.61 3.67
C TRP A 170 13.34 -4.11 4.99
N PHE A 171 12.77 -5.20 5.52
CA PHE A 171 13.20 -5.84 6.76
C PHE A 171 14.69 -6.23 6.73
N THR A 172 15.15 -6.79 5.61
CA THR A 172 16.53 -7.28 5.46
C THR A 172 17.50 -6.22 4.94
N ALA A 173 17.11 -4.93 4.96
CA ALA A 173 17.92 -3.83 4.41
C ALA A 173 18.36 -4.08 2.94
N MET A 174 17.44 -4.59 2.14
CA MET A 174 17.57 -4.94 0.72
C MET A 174 18.47 -6.14 0.42
N ASP A 175 18.76 -7.00 1.40
CA ASP A 175 19.38 -8.31 1.17
C ASP A 175 18.37 -9.24 0.45
N THR A 176 18.52 -9.34 -0.87
CA THR A 176 17.61 -10.11 -1.74
C THR A 176 17.77 -11.62 -1.57
N GLU A 177 18.92 -12.10 -1.11
CA GLU A 177 19.12 -13.52 -0.85
C GLU A 177 18.35 -13.90 0.40
N ARG A 178 18.56 -13.12 1.48
CA ARG A 178 17.83 -13.33 2.74
C ARG A 178 16.32 -13.16 2.58
N ALA A 179 15.87 -12.09 1.91
CA ALA A 179 14.44 -11.87 1.69
C ALA A 179 13.77 -13.02 0.91
N GLN A 180 14.45 -13.58 -0.09
CA GLN A 180 13.93 -14.74 -0.83
C GLN A 180 13.92 -16.04 -0.01
N GLU A 181 14.88 -16.23 0.91
CA GLU A 181 14.84 -17.35 1.85
C GLU A 181 13.64 -17.24 2.80
N MET A 182 13.36 -16.05 3.32
CA MET A 182 12.23 -15.80 4.23
C MET A 182 10.88 -16.12 3.56
N CYS A 183 10.76 -15.94 2.24
CA CYS A 183 9.59 -16.39 1.48
C CYS A 183 9.34 -17.91 1.50
N GLY A 184 10.26 -18.72 2.05
CA GLY A 184 10.04 -20.14 2.32
C GLY A 184 9.08 -20.40 3.49
N TYR A 185 8.79 -19.39 4.31
CA TYR A 185 7.89 -19.46 5.45
C TYR A 185 6.48 -18.94 5.14
N VAL A 186 6.26 -18.42 3.93
CA VAL A 186 4.96 -17.88 3.50
C VAL A 186 4.04 -19.02 3.09
N GLY A 187 2.91 -19.13 3.81
CA GLY A 187 1.74 -19.91 3.46
C GLY A 187 2.02 -21.22 2.71
N ASP A 188 1.45 -21.35 1.51
CA ASP A 188 1.73 -22.49 0.63
C ASP A 188 2.87 -22.24 -0.38
N PHE A 189 3.24 -23.30 -1.11
CA PHE A 189 4.32 -23.22 -2.10
C PHE A 189 4.12 -22.12 -3.15
N GLN A 190 2.87 -21.89 -3.58
CA GLN A 190 2.55 -20.92 -4.61
C GLN A 190 2.64 -19.49 -4.07
N GLU A 191 2.21 -19.26 -2.83
CA GLU A 191 2.39 -17.97 -2.15
C GLU A 191 3.86 -17.66 -1.92
N GLY A 192 4.67 -18.66 -1.56
CA GLY A 192 6.12 -18.51 -1.50
C GLY A 192 6.73 -18.12 -2.86
N VAL A 193 6.18 -18.57 -3.99
CA VAL A 193 6.63 -18.14 -5.33
C VAL A 193 6.31 -16.66 -5.57
N TRP A 194 5.09 -16.22 -5.28
CA TRP A 194 4.68 -14.82 -5.44
C TRP A 194 5.43 -13.87 -4.50
N CYS A 195 5.73 -14.30 -3.27
CA CYS A 195 6.60 -13.57 -2.36
C CYS A 195 8.00 -13.37 -2.96
N ARG A 196 8.62 -14.42 -3.50
CA ARG A 196 9.94 -14.29 -4.13
C ARG A 196 9.91 -13.38 -5.37
N GLU A 197 8.80 -13.36 -6.09
CA GLU A 197 8.59 -12.42 -7.21
C GLU A 197 8.54 -10.98 -6.70
N GLY A 198 7.69 -10.67 -5.71
CA GLY A 198 7.62 -9.34 -5.10
C GLY A 198 8.97 -8.85 -4.57
N ALA A 199 9.72 -9.70 -3.86
CA ALA A 199 11.07 -9.38 -3.38
C ALA A 199 12.05 -9.00 -4.52
N ARG A 200 11.99 -9.72 -5.66
CA ARG A 200 12.83 -9.43 -6.83
C ARG A 200 12.41 -8.13 -7.50
N GLU A 201 11.12 -7.89 -7.60
CA GLU A 201 10.57 -6.71 -8.24
C GLU A 201 10.92 -5.44 -7.43
N ALA A 202 10.77 -5.47 -6.10
CA ALA A 202 11.19 -4.38 -5.20
C ALA A 202 12.67 -4.01 -5.37
N ARG A 203 13.57 -4.99 -5.50
CA ARG A 203 15.00 -4.72 -5.76
C ARG A 203 15.23 -3.89 -7.03
N THR A 204 14.39 -4.09 -8.05
CA THR A 204 14.59 -3.52 -9.38
C THR A 204 13.80 -2.23 -9.62
N GLY A 205 13.11 -1.71 -8.60
CA GLY A 205 12.14 -0.65 -8.77
C GLY A 205 11.08 -1.06 -9.78
N ARG A 206 10.58 -2.31 -9.69
CA ARG A 206 9.47 -2.81 -10.53
C ARG A 206 8.36 -3.49 -9.73
N GLY A 207 8.46 -3.48 -8.40
CA GLY A 207 7.43 -4.04 -7.51
C GLY A 207 6.21 -3.15 -7.42
N LEU A 208 5.39 -3.35 -6.40
CA LEU A 208 4.35 -2.41 -6.01
C LEU A 208 4.93 -0.99 -5.77
N THR A 209 6.23 -0.89 -5.50
CA THR A 209 7.00 0.37 -5.40
C THR A 209 7.67 0.86 -6.71
N ALA A 210 7.32 0.32 -7.89
CA ALA A 210 8.08 0.47 -9.15
C ALA A 210 8.50 1.89 -9.59
N ASP A 211 7.80 2.91 -9.15
CA ASP A 211 8.00 4.30 -9.57
C ASP A 211 8.89 5.13 -8.60
N CYS A 212 9.47 4.50 -7.56
CA CYS A 212 10.15 5.23 -6.48
C CYS A 212 11.59 5.67 -6.77
N ASP A 213 12.25 5.11 -7.80
CA ASP A 213 13.69 5.27 -8.07
C ASP A 213 14.00 5.94 -9.42
N ARG A 214 13.02 6.50 -10.13
CA ARG A 214 13.20 7.18 -11.42
C ARG A 214 12.79 8.64 -11.38
#